data_AF-A0A949HRA6-F1
#
_entry.id   AF-A0A949HRA6-F1
#
_cell.length_a   1.000
_cell.length_b   1.000
_cell.length_c   1.000
_cell.angle_alpha   90.00
_cell.angle_beta   90.00
_cell.angle_gamma   90.00
#
_symmetry.space_group_name_H-M   'P 1'
#
loop_
_entity.id
_entity.type
_entity.pdbx_description
1 polymer ?
#
loop_
_entity_poly.entity_id
_entity_poly.type
_entity_poly.pdbx_seq_one_letter_code
_entity_poly.pdbx_strand_id
1 'polypeptide(L)'
;MVNLTIRDCGISGWGGQGIDMVGCHDSLVSGCRFVGKPNFTATAGVQTKGGCSDIMIEKCHFIQAGERPMNIGGSTDWRLFRPASAKFEARRIAVRDNTIEGSSCAAAFVGVDGAEFIGNTILYPEKRIFRVLQETTAEDFLYHAGSVPRIIVITPPKSPPHWRRWSAPACVPGR
;
A
#
# COMPACT_ATOMS: atom_id res chain seq x y z
N MET A 1 18.14 0.82 -6.52
CA MET A 1 18.80 1.81 -5.62
C MET A 1 19.02 1.16 -4.26
N VAL A 2 20.04 1.53 -3.48
CA VAL A 2 20.29 0.93 -2.15
C VAL A 2 20.33 2.05 -1.11
N ASN A 3 19.86 1.81 0.13
CA ASN A 3 19.89 2.79 1.23
C ASN A 3 19.11 4.09 0.94
N LEU A 4 17.97 3.99 0.25
CA LEU A 4 17.07 5.13 0.06
C LEU A 4 16.24 5.35 1.32
N THR A 5 16.20 6.59 1.82
CA THR A 5 15.27 7.01 2.86
C THR A 5 14.36 8.11 2.34
N ILE A 6 13.05 7.89 2.41
CA ILE A 6 12.02 8.90 2.20
C ILE A 6 11.29 9.07 3.53
N ARG A 7 11.35 10.26 4.12
CA ARG A 7 10.75 10.50 5.43
C ARG A 7 10.02 11.82 5.52
N ASP A 8 8.96 11.85 6.31
CA ASP A 8 8.26 13.08 6.71
C ASP A 8 7.74 13.90 5.49
N CYS A 9 7.40 13.21 4.40
CA CYS A 9 6.98 13.81 3.13
C CYS A 9 5.45 13.79 2.95
N GLY A 10 4.90 14.82 2.30
CA GLY A 10 3.52 14.85 1.82
C GLY A 10 3.42 14.61 0.31
N ILE A 11 2.67 13.60 -0.10
CA ILE A 11 2.48 13.20 -1.51
C ILE A 11 0.99 13.26 -1.82
N SER A 12 0.58 14.07 -2.81
CA SER A 12 -0.84 14.28 -3.09
C SER A 12 -1.13 14.42 -4.57
N GLY A 13 -2.16 13.72 -5.07
CA GLY A 13 -2.57 13.74 -6.48
C GLY A 13 -1.46 13.28 -7.44
N TRP A 14 -1.46 12.00 -7.78
CA TRP A 14 -0.50 11.40 -8.72
C TRP A 14 -1.18 10.44 -9.69
N GLY A 15 -0.52 10.13 -10.81
CA GLY A 15 -0.92 9.04 -11.70
C GLY A 15 -0.07 7.80 -11.41
N GLY A 16 -0.68 6.61 -11.41
CA GLY A 16 0.01 5.37 -11.08
C GLY A 16 0.40 5.29 -9.60
N GLN A 17 1.69 5.10 -9.33
CA GLN A 17 2.22 4.92 -7.97
C GLN A 17 2.75 6.25 -7.41
N GLY A 18 2.46 6.55 -6.15
CA GLY A 18 3.01 7.73 -5.47
C GLY A 18 4.52 7.60 -5.26
N ILE A 19 4.96 6.41 -4.85
CA ILE A 19 6.36 5.96 -4.85
C ILE A 19 6.40 4.61 -5.57
N ASP A 20 7.05 4.56 -6.73
CA ASP A 20 7.29 3.32 -7.49
C ASP A 20 8.73 2.85 -7.26
N MET A 21 8.93 1.86 -6.40
CA MET A 21 10.25 1.30 -6.13
C MET A 21 10.48 0.10 -7.06
N VAL A 22 11.43 0.24 -7.98
CA VAL A 22 11.84 -0.83 -8.91
C VAL A 22 13.28 -1.24 -8.60
N GLY A 23 13.44 -2.44 -8.06
CA GLY A 23 14.75 -2.99 -7.66
C GLY A 23 15.50 -2.08 -6.67
N CYS A 24 14.79 -1.66 -5.63
CA CYS A 24 15.34 -0.94 -4.50
C CYS A 24 15.64 -1.91 -3.35
N HIS A 25 16.70 -1.64 -2.60
CA HIS A 25 17.19 -2.50 -1.53
C HIS A 25 17.48 -1.69 -0.28
N ASP A 26 17.34 -2.31 0.89
CA ASP A 26 17.74 -1.75 2.19
C ASP A 26 17.20 -0.32 2.41
N SER A 27 15.90 -0.12 2.23
CA SER A 27 15.31 1.22 2.10
C SER A 27 14.16 1.46 3.08
N LEU A 28 13.92 2.73 3.40
CA LEU A 28 12.93 3.16 4.39
C LEU A 28 11.98 4.21 3.79
N VAL A 29 10.69 4.01 3.97
CA VAL A 29 9.64 5.04 3.81
C VAL A 29 8.97 5.22 5.17
N SER A 30 9.12 6.39 5.80
CA SER A 30 8.63 6.60 7.18
C SER A 30 7.97 7.96 7.41
N GLY A 31 6.88 8.01 8.18
CA GLY A 31 6.24 9.28 8.55
C GLY A 31 5.60 10.04 7.38
N CYS A 32 5.42 9.40 6.22
CA CYS A 32 4.89 10.05 5.02
C CYS A 32 3.35 10.08 5.01
N ARG A 33 2.78 11.08 4.33
CA ARG A 33 1.34 11.20 4.12
C ARG A 33 0.98 11.19 2.65
N PHE A 34 0.15 10.24 2.25
CA PHE A 34 -0.30 10.01 0.89
C PHE A 34 -1.79 10.32 0.76
N VAL A 35 -2.15 11.23 -0.14
CA VAL A 35 -3.54 11.65 -0.36
C VAL A 35 -3.92 11.56 -1.83
N GLY A 36 -4.79 10.61 -2.16
CA GLY A 36 -5.42 10.57 -3.48
C GLY A 36 -6.30 11.80 -3.69
N LYS A 37 -6.42 12.24 -4.94
CA LYS A 37 -7.24 13.39 -5.33
C LYS A 37 -8.18 13.00 -6.47
N PRO A 38 -9.40 13.58 -6.54
CA PRO A 38 -10.25 13.45 -7.72
C PRO A 38 -9.51 13.88 -8.98
N ASN A 39 -9.85 13.28 -10.12
CA ASN A 39 -9.26 13.54 -11.45
C ASN A 39 -7.78 13.13 -11.60
N PHE A 40 -7.25 12.36 -10.64
CA PHE A 40 -5.96 11.68 -10.77
C PHE A 40 -6.15 10.17 -10.95
N THR A 41 -5.14 9.51 -11.52
CA THR A 41 -5.17 8.07 -11.86
C THR A 41 -4.31 7.24 -10.91
N ALA A 42 -4.33 7.58 -9.61
CA ALA A 42 -3.57 6.88 -8.59
C ALA A 42 -4.00 5.40 -8.49
N THR A 43 -3.05 4.48 -8.65
CA THR A 43 -3.26 3.04 -8.49
C THR A 43 -2.72 2.55 -7.14
N ALA A 44 -1.62 3.12 -6.65
CA ALA A 44 -1.04 2.80 -5.35
C ALA A 44 -0.37 4.02 -4.69
N GLY A 45 -0.25 3.99 -3.36
CA GLY A 45 0.57 4.94 -2.61
C GLY A 45 2.05 4.57 -2.71
N VAL A 46 2.40 3.38 -2.25
CA VAL A 46 3.75 2.79 -2.42
C VAL A 46 3.64 1.44 -3.11
N GLN A 47 4.48 1.23 -4.11
CA GLN A 47 4.69 -0.08 -4.72
C GLN A 47 6.15 -0.49 -4.63
N THR A 48 6.40 -1.75 -4.26
CA THR A 48 7.75 -2.36 -4.27
C THR A 48 7.76 -3.51 -5.26
N LYS A 49 8.58 -3.45 -6.31
CA LYS A 49 8.56 -4.44 -7.40
C LYS A 49 9.92 -4.59 -8.10
N GLY A 50 10.02 -5.49 -9.05
CA GLY A 50 11.19 -5.59 -9.94
C GLY A 50 12.49 -5.93 -9.22
N GLY A 51 12.45 -6.84 -8.25
CA GLY A 51 13.62 -7.27 -7.48
C GLY A 51 13.82 -6.52 -6.18
N CYS A 52 12.84 -5.76 -5.69
CA CYS A 52 12.97 -5.04 -4.42
C CYS A 52 13.27 -5.98 -3.25
N SER A 53 14.12 -5.58 -2.30
CA SER A 53 14.33 -6.36 -1.08
C SER A 53 14.58 -5.50 0.15
N ASP A 54 14.22 -6.00 1.34
CA ASP A 54 14.61 -5.37 2.61
C ASP A 54 14.12 -3.92 2.72
N ILE A 55 12.84 -3.71 2.39
CA ILE A 55 12.20 -2.38 2.45
C ILE A 55 11.26 -2.32 3.64
N MET A 56 11.38 -1.25 4.42
CA MET A 56 10.45 -0.94 5.50
C MET A 56 9.59 0.28 5.14
N ILE A 57 8.27 0.14 5.28
CA ILE A 57 7.28 1.21 5.14
C ILE A 57 6.55 1.33 6.47
N GLU A 58 6.81 2.40 7.22
CA GLU A 58 6.29 2.53 8.57
C GLU A 58 5.72 3.91 8.91
N LYS A 59 4.78 3.94 9.86
CA LYS A 59 4.24 5.20 10.43
C LYS A 59 3.70 6.18 9.38
N CYS A 60 3.31 5.68 8.21
CA CYS A 60 2.76 6.47 7.13
C CYS A 60 1.22 6.51 7.24
N HIS A 61 0.63 7.53 6.62
CA HIS A 61 -0.82 7.70 6.55
C HIS A 61 -1.28 7.77 5.09
N PHE A 62 -2.13 6.83 4.69
CA PHE A 62 -2.69 6.73 3.35
C PHE A 62 -4.19 7.08 3.39
N ILE A 63 -4.62 8.06 2.58
CA ILE A 63 -6.02 8.52 2.52
C ILE A 63 -6.48 8.47 1.08
N GLN A 64 -7.39 7.54 0.79
CA GLN A 64 -7.84 7.20 -0.57
C GLN A 64 -6.68 7.14 -1.58
N ALA A 65 -5.55 6.55 -1.16
CA ALA A 65 -4.26 6.63 -1.84
C ALA A 65 -4.18 5.65 -3.02
N GLY A 66 -5.09 5.81 -3.99
CA GLY A 66 -5.27 4.92 -5.13
C GLY A 66 -6.08 3.67 -4.81
N GLU A 67 -6.13 2.74 -5.77
CA GLU A 67 -6.89 1.49 -5.62
C GLU A 67 -6.31 0.57 -4.53
N ARG A 68 -4.98 0.52 -4.45
CA ARG A 68 -4.19 -0.35 -3.59
C ARG A 68 -3.09 0.47 -2.90
N PRO A 69 -3.38 1.18 -1.79
CA PRO A 69 -2.42 2.06 -1.13
C PRO A 69 -1.06 1.40 -0.91
N MET A 70 -1.04 0.16 -0.45
CA MET A 70 0.13 -0.70 -0.40
C MET A 70 0.07 -1.79 -1.48
N ASN A 71 0.99 -1.75 -2.44
CA ASN A 71 1.15 -2.82 -3.43
C ASN A 71 2.54 -3.46 -3.30
N ILE A 72 2.61 -4.59 -2.62
CA ILE A 72 3.87 -5.28 -2.32
C ILE A 72 4.08 -6.35 -3.38
N GLY A 73 5.05 -6.12 -4.25
CA GLY A 73 5.27 -6.87 -5.48
C GLY A 73 4.55 -6.28 -6.70
N GLY A 74 4.40 -7.08 -7.77
CA GLY A 74 3.77 -6.64 -9.01
C GLY A 74 3.89 -7.63 -10.17
N SER A 75 3.95 -7.08 -11.38
CA SER A 75 4.24 -7.80 -12.62
C SER A 75 5.16 -6.93 -13.46
N THR A 76 6.41 -6.88 -13.05
CA THR A 76 7.44 -6.05 -13.66
C THR A 76 7.94 -6.71 -14.94
N ASP A 77 8.24 -5.91 -15.98
CA ASP A 77 8.94 -6.44 -17.15
C ASP A 77 10.35 -6.88 -16.75
N TRP A 78 10.77 -8.06 -17.18
CA TRP A 78 12.09 -8.65 -16.90
C TRP A 78 13.27 -7.71 -17.12
N ARG A 79 13.20 -6.83 -18.12
CA ARG A 79 14.25 -5.85 -18.44
C ARG A 79 14.41 -4.78 -17.37
N LEU A 80 13.40 -4.58 -16.53
CA LEU A 80 13.37 -3.56 -15.49
C LEU A 80 13.82 -4.09 -14.12
N PHE A 81 13.96 -5.41 -13.95
CA PHE A 81 14.41 -5.98 -12.68
C PHE A 81 15.81 -5.48 -12.30
N ARG A 82 15.99 -5.10 -11.04
CA ARG A 82 17.31 -4.80 -10.48
C ARG A 82 17.47 -5.55 -9.14
N PRO A 83 18.55 -6.34 -8.97
CA PRO A 83 19.48 -6.78 -10.02
C PRO A 83 18.76 -7.58 -11.12
N ALA A 84 19.30 -7.60 -12.34
CA ALA A 84 18.68 -8.30 -13.47
C ALA A 84 18.50 -9.81 -13.25
N SER A 85 19.26 -10.38 -12.31
CA SER A 85 19.18 -11.79 -11.89
C SER A 85 18.12 -12.06 -10.81
N ALA A 86 17.41 -11.05 -10.34
CA ALA A 86 16.39 -11.22 -9.31
C ALA A 86 15.26 -12.14 -9.82
N LYS A 87 14.90 -13.12 -8.99
CA LYS A 87 13.84 -14.10 -9.28
C LYS A 87 12.57 -13.86 -8.46
N PHE A 88 12.38 -12.65 -7.95
CA PHE A 88 11.26 -12.27 -7.09
C PHE A 88 10.87 -10.82 -7.38
N GLU A 89 9.59 -10.47 -7.26
CA GLU A 89 9.13 -9.09 -7.47
C GLU A 89 9.59 -8.22 -6.31
N ALA A 90 9.35 -8.74 -5.12
CA ALA A 90 9.75 -8.14 -3.87
C ALA A 90 10.07 -9.27 -2.87
N ARG A 91 10.96 -9.00 -1.91
CA ARG A 91 11.32 -9.95 -0.86
C ARG A 91 11.58 -9.25 0.48
N ARG A 92 11.16 -9.85 1.58
CA ARG A 92 11.35 -9.30 2.95
C ARG A 92 10.90 -7.84 3.07
N ILE A 93 9.65 -7.59 2.71
CA ILE A 93 9.06 -6.24 2.80
C ILE A 93 8.30 -6.11 4.12
N ALA A 94 8.63 -5.12 4.94
CA ALA A 94 7.95 -4.86 6.20
C ALA A 94 7.05 -3.63 6.09
N VAL A 95 5.76 -3.80 6.36
CA VAL A 95 4.78 -2.72 6.41
C VAL A 95 4.22 -2.63 7.82
N ARG A 96 4.61 -1.60 8.58
CA ARG A 96 4.35 -1.53 10.03
C ARG A 96 3.74 -0.22 10.50
N ASP A 97 2.80 -0.30 11.43
CA ASP A 97 2.28 0.87 12.15
C ASP A 97 1.76 2.01 11.25
N ASN A 98 1.23 1.67 10.07
CA ASN A 98 0.63 2.62 9.15
C ASN A 98 -0.88 2.76 9.38
N THR A 99 -1.44 3.91 9.00
CA THR A 99 -2.89 4.10 8.91
C THR A 99 -3.31 4.14 7.45
N ILE A 100 -4.28 3.30 7.07
CA ILE A 100 -4.79 3.22 5.70
C ILE A 100 -6.30 3.48 5.73
N GLU A 101 -6.73 4.59 5.15
CA GLU A 101 -8.11 5.06 5.14
C GLU A 101 -8.70 5.05 3.71
N GLY A 102 -9.80 4.33 3.53
CA GLY A 102 -10.50 4.21 2.25
C GLY A 102 -9.84 3.22 1.29
N SER A 103 -10.01 3.48 0.00
CA SER A 103 -9.52 2.67 -1.13
C SER A 103 -10.22 1.32 -1.33
N SER A 104 -10.12 0.80 -2.55
CA SER A 104 -10.73 -0.47 -2.96
C SER A 104 -10.15 -1.66 -2.17
N CYS A 105 -8.83 -1.68 -1.97
CA CYS A 105 -8.12 -2.70 -1.22
C CYS A 105 -6.97 -2.09 -0.42
N ALA A 106 -6.88 -2.33 0.90
CA ALA A 106 -5.87 -1.67 1.73
C ALA A 106 -4.44 -2.08 1.37
N ALA A 107 -4.19 -3.39 1.17
CA ALA A 107 -2.92 -3.87 0.66
C ALA A 107 -3.07 -5.06 -0.31
N ALA A 108 -2.16 -5.16 -1.27
CA ALA A 108 -2.02 -6.32 -2.13
C ALA A 108 -0.60 -6.89 -2.05
N PHE A 109 -0.50 -8.22 -2.04
CA PHE A 109 0.73 -8.99 -2.03
C PHE A 109 0.78 -9.76 -3.35
N VAL A 110 1.69 -9.39 -4.25
CA VAL A 110 1.69 -9.83 -5.65
C VAL A 110 3.04 -10.44 -5.99
N GLY A 111 3.14 -11.78 -5.99
CA GLY A 111 4.41 -12.46 -6.28
C GLY A 111 5.57 -12.10 -5.34
N VAL A 112 5.28 -11.77 -4.08
CA VAL A 112 6.27 -11.39 -3.06
C VAL A 112 6.78 -12.62 -2.29
N ASP A 113 8.11 -12.69 -2.11
CA ASP A 113 8.77 -13.65 -1.21
C ASP A 113 8.94 -13.05 0.19
N GLY A 114 7.91 -13.21 1.02
CA GLY A 114 7.93 -12.76 2.41
C GLY A 114 7.65 -11.28 2.57
N ALA A 115 6.52 -11.03 3.22
CA ALA A 115 6.12 -9.70 3.63
C ALA A 115 5.55 -9.74 5.05
N GLU A 116 5.75 -8.67 5.80
CA GLU A 116 5.10 -8.47 7.09
C GLU A 116 4.13 -7.31 6.99
N PHE A 117 2.95 -7.47 7.57
CA PHE A 117 1.94 -6.42 7.65
C PHE A 117 1.39 -6.37 9.08
N ILE A 118 2.10 -5.66 9.96
CA ILE A 118 1.93 -5.75 11.41
C ILE A 118 1.60 -4.37 11.99
N GLY A 119 0.64 -4.29 12.90
CA GLY A 119 0.35 -3.04 13.62
C GLY A 119 -0.34 -1.96 12.78
N ASN A 120 -0.69 -2.25 11.53
CA ASN A 120 -1.38 -1.29 10.67
C ASN A 120 -2.86 -1.17 11.04
N THR A 121 -3.37 0.06 11.01
CA THR A 121 -4.78 0.38 11.19
C THR A 121 -5.45 0.56 9.83
N ILE A 122 -6.48 -0.25 9.55
CA ILE A 122 -7.22 -0.17 8.29
C ILE A 122 -8.62 0.39 8.57
N LEU A 123 -8.93 1.54 7.97
CA LEU A 123 -10.16 2.29 8.13
C LEU A 123 -10.94 2.29 6.81
N TYR A 124 -12.19 1.84 6.85
CA TYR A 124 -13.16 1.98 5.75
C TYR A 124 -12.72 1.45 4.36
N PRO A 125 -12.16 0.22 4.22
CA PRO A 125 -11.88 -0.34 2.91
C PRO A 125 -13.18 -0.61 2.14
N GLU A 126 -13.21 -0.31 0.84
CA GLU A 126 -14.45 -0.36 0.05
C GLU A 126 -14.81 -1.79 -0.38
N LYS A 127 -13.84 -2.58 -0.85
CA LYS A 127 -14.11 -3.92 -1.40
C LYS A 127 -13.43 -5.03 -0.62
N ARG A 128 -12.13 -4.93 -0.37
CA ARG A 128 -11.34 -5.99 0.30
C ARG A 128 -10.35 -5.39 1.29
N ILE A 129 -10.00 -6.14 2.32
CA ILE A 129 -8.89 -5.75 3.23
C ILE A 129 -7.56 -6.08 2.54
N PHE A 130 -7.40 -7.32 2.08
CA PHE A 130 -6.20 -7.78 1.38
C PHE A 130 -6.51 -8.51 0.08
N ARG A 131 -5.51 -8.53 -0.81
CA ARG A 131 -5.41 -9.46 -1.94
C ARG A 131 -4.05 -10.14 -1.92
N VAL A 132 -4.03 -11.45 -2.11
CA VAL A 132 -2.81 -12.22 -2.40
C VAL A 132 -2.95 -12.71 -3.82
N LEU A 133 -2.04 -12.28 -4.70
CA LEU A 133 -2.17 -12.43 -6.14
C LEU A 133 -0.89 -13.04 -6.73
N GLN A 134 -1.10 -13.79 -7.79
CA GLN A 134 -0.05 -14.33 -8.64
C GLN A 134 -0.25 -13.73 -10.03
N GLU A 135 0.44 -12.62 -10.33
CA GLU A 135 0.34 -11.93 -11.62
C GLU A 135 1.49 -12.29 -12.57
N THR A 136 2.63 -12.74 -12.04
CA THR A 136 3.74 -13.32 -12.81
C THR A 136 3.62 -14.85 -12.78
N THR A 137 3.72 -15.51 -13.94
CA THR A 137 3.53 -16.97 -14.09
C THR A 137 4.71 -17.70 -14.74
N ALA A 138 5.84 -17.02 -14.96
CA ALA A 138 7.04 -17.62 -15.54
C ALA A 138 7.66 -18.70 -14.63
N GLU A 139 8.16 -19.80 -15.22
CA GLU A 139 8.64 -21.01 -14.50
C GLU A 139 9.84 -20.77 -13.57
N ASP A 140 10.72 -19.83 -13.92
CA ASP A 140 11.96 -19.54 -13.17
C ASP A 140 11.81 -18.56 -12.01
N PHE A 141 10.59 -18.04 -11.76
CA PHE A 141 10.36 -17.13 -10.65
C PHE A 141 10.25 -17.90 -9.34
N LEU A 142 10.94 -17.41 -8.31
CA LEU A 142 10.76 -17.91 -6.95
C LEU A 142 9.37 -17.47 -6.48
N TYR A 143 8.45 -18.42 -6.52
CA TYR A 143 7.17 -18.32 -5.85
C TYR A 143 7.25 -19.07 -4.52
N HIS A 144 6.74 -18.45 -3.46
CA HIS A 144 6.23 -19.18 -2.29
C HIS A 144 7.14 -20.27 -1.69
N ALA A 145 8.38 -19.96 -1.32
CA ALA A 145 9.20 -20.85 -0.49
C ALA A 145 8.92 -20.67 1.03
N GLY A 146 7.65 -20.52 1.43
CA GLY A 146 7.22 -20.65 2.84
C GLY A 146 6.90 -19.36 3.62
N SER A 147 6.96 -18.19 2.99
CA SER A 147 6.71 -16.92 3.69
C SER A 147 5.24 -16.49 3.58
N VAL A 148 4.39 -16.98 4.49
CA VAL A 148 3.01 -16.48 4.65
C VAL A 148 3.10 -15.05 5.19
N PRO A 149 2.40 -14.05 4.63
CA PRO A 149 2.46 -12.72 5.20
C PRO A 149 1.92 -12.76 6.63
N ARG A 150 2.75 -12.35 7.59
CA ARG A 150 2.30 -12.20 8.98
C ARG A 150 1.46 -10.94 9.04
N ILE A 151 0.16 -11.13 9.08
CA ILE A 151 -0.84 -10.08 9.03
C ILE A 151 -1.48 -9.97 10.41
N ILE A 152 -1.23 -8.87 11.11
CA ILE A 152 -1.94 -8.50 12.34
C ILE A 152 -2.66 -7.19 12.05
N VAL A 153 -3.99 -7.24 11.97
CA VAL A 153 -4.83 -6.09 11.64
C VAL A 153 -5.61 -5.65 12.86
N ILE A 154 -5.59 -4.35 13.14
CA ILE A 154 -6.54 -3.71 14.05
C ILE A 154 -7.48 -2.88 13.19
N THR A 155 -8.70 -3.38 12.97
CA THR A 155 -9.79 -2.59 12.38
C THR A 155 -10.68 -2.07 13.49
N PRO A 156 -10.94 -0.76 13.61
CA PRO A 156 -12.08 -0.32 14.41
C PRO A 156 -13.38 -0.87 13.80
N PRO A 157 -14.43 -1.08 14.62
CA PRO A 157 -15.70 -1.58 14.13
C PRO A 157 -16.21 -0.73 12.97
N LYS A 158 -16.83 -1.37 11.96
CA LYS A 158 -17.60 -0.72 10.88
C LYS A 158 -18.81 0.01 11.49
N SER A 159 -18.59 1.08 12.23
CA SER A 159 -19.64 2.03 12.57
C SER A 159 -19.61 3.08 11.46
N PRO A 160 -20.67 3.25 10.65
CA PRO A 160 -20.75 4.45 9.84
C PRO A 160 -20.71 5.67 10.77
N PRO A 161 -20.14 6.81 10.34
CA PRO A 161 -20.25 8.02 11.11
C PRO A 161 -21.74 8.39 11.22
N HIS A 162 -22.29 8.23 12.42
CA HIS A 162 -23.65 8.62 12.79
C HIS A 162 -23.87 10.15 12.71
N TRP A 163 -22.80 10.93 12.51
CA TRP A 163 -22.88 12.39 12.35
C TRP A 163 -23.47 12.82 10.99
N ARG A 164 -23.63 11.94 10.00
CA ARG A 164 -24.39 12.25 8.76
C ARG A 164 -25.91 12.12 8.89
N ARG A 165 -26.45 11.97 10.12
CA ARG A 165 -27.91 11.87 10.38
C ARG A 165 -28.53 13.02 11.16
N TRP A 166 -27.76 14.08 11.47
CA TRP A 166 -28.32 15.28 12.07
C TRP A 166 -28.17 16.46 11.11
N SER A 167 -29.08 16.52 10.13
CA SER A 167 -29.48 17.82 9.59
C SER A 167 -30.21 18.52 10.74
N ALA A 168 -29.61 19.56 11.31
CA ALA A 168 -30.37 20.47 12.17
C ALA A 168 -31.58 20.95 11.35
N PRO A 169 -32.83 20.87 11.87
CA PRO A 169 -33.94 21.51 11.18
C PRO A 169 -33.60 22.99 11.02
N ALA A 170 -33.77 23.51 9.81
CA ALA A 170 -33.60 24.92 9.52
C ALA A 170 -34.39 25.72 10.57
N CYS A 171 -33.69 26.61 11.27
CA CYS A 171 -34.32 27.55 12.18
C CYS A 171 -35.27 28.41 11.34
N VAL A 172 -36.57 28.14 11.43
CA VAL A 172 -37.60 28.99 10.81
C VAL A 172 -37.62 30.29 11.61
N PRO A 173 -37.34 31.47 11.02
CA PRO A 173 -37.47 32.72 11.74
C PRO A 173 -38.94 32.90 12.12
N GLY A 174 -39.21 32.99 13.43
CA GLY A 174 -40.53 33.32 13.94
C GLY A 174 -40.90 34.76 13.59
N ARG A 175 -42.15 34.91 13.16
CA ARG A 175 -43.02 36.10 13.00
C ARG A 175 -42.42 37.48 13.25
#